data_AF-A0A1R3RNW6-F1
#
_entry.id   AF-A0A1R3RNW6-F1
#
_cell.length_a   1.000
_cell.length_b   1.000
_cell.length_c   1.000
_cell.angle_alpha   90.00
_cell.angle_beta   90.00
_cell.angle_gamma   90.00
#
_symmetry.space_group_name_H-M   'P 1'
#
loop_
_entity.id
_entity.type
_entity.pdbx_description
1 polymer ?
#
loop_
_entity_poly.entity_id
_entity_poly.type
_entity_poly.pdbx_seq_one_letter_code
_entity_poly.pdbx_strand_id
1 'polypeptide(L)'
;MPQPVSLAQSLHDVLSDLHQRPYPHVPNPPSCKKRASVALILRVRPTYNHWPDASSLSPPDGSASVPQRLDTFFSQSWVQNGEPEAIFIKRASRVGDRWTGHVALPGGKRDPGDVDDKAAAIRETAEEIGLDLTTSDCIHVGNLPERVVTSSWGTVPLMVLCPYVFLLTSSDSPTLRLQPTEVASTHSVPLRALLSPSMRTVEHVDMSQRLANMGGLMSRLAYRSLMGYMQFAAIRLAPTESLQCNSTPGYVPGGIQPSTSLLQRWKSWCLGSQADSSSQGQPLLLWGLTLGILADFLDMLPPHTAVQLWKYPNFTALDLRFIINILTYRLRKHNRHQVKSGARPSNTAVDGQTAALPVTETTGSHGDLDHNNQVGIGGLGVGRYYGSSDKDPAASTYAVGIMLQGYYDRVRAAIYIFLAWRVALGSTAAIYAWRLVRQLK
;
A
#
# COMPACT_ATOMS: atom_id res chain seq x y z
N MET A 1 24.68 24.39 -15.91
CA MET A 1 23.74 23.26 -15.72
C MET A 1 22.51 23.81 -15.01
N PRO A 2 21.28 23.50 -15.43
CA PRO A 2 20.09 23.93 -14.69
C PRO A 2 20.17 23.38 -13.26
N GLN A 3 19.86 24.21 -12.27
CA GLN A 3 19.83 23.75 -10.88
C GLN A 3 18.78 22.64 -10.72
N PRO A 4 19.04 21.60 -9.92
CA PRO A 4 18.05 20.58 -9.66
C PRO A 4 16.80 21.23 -9.05
N VAL A 5 15.63 20.97 -9.63
CA VAL A 5 14.36 21.49 -9.12
C VAL A 5 14.20 21.03 -7.68
N SER A 6 13.95 21.96 -6.75
CA SER A 6 13.70 21.62 -5.34
C SER A 6 12.48 20.73 -5.25
N LEU A 7 12.55 19.68 -4.42
CA LEU A 7 11.43 18.77 -4.19
C LEU A 7 10.22 19.51 -3.60
N ALA A 8 10.44 20.59 -2.86
CA ALA A 8 9.38 21.46 -2.35
C ALA A 8 8.62 22.15 -3.49
N GLN A 9 9.33 22.65 -4.51
CA GLN A 9 8.70 23.26 -5.69
C GLN A 9 7.91 22.23 -6.50
N SER A 10 8.47 21.05 -6.73
CA SER A 10 7.74 19.98 -7.42
C SER A 10 6.50 19.54 -6.63
N LEU A 11 6.57 19.54 -5.30
CA LEU A 11 5.42 19.25 -4.46
C LEU A 11 4.33 20.32 -4.61
N HIS A 12 4.71 21.61 -4.60
CA HIS A 12 3.78 22.71 -4.86
C HIS A 12 2.99 22.49 -6.15
N ASP A 13 3.70 22.21 -7.26
CA ASP A 13 3.08 22.06 -8.58
C ASP A 13 2.13 20.86 -8.61
N VAL A 14 2.50 19.75 -7.97
CA VAL A 14 1.64 18.55 -7.83
C VAL A 14 0.38 18.84 -7.00
N LEU A 15 0.52 19.54 -5.87
CA LEU A 15 -0.63 19.86 -5.02
C LEU A 15 -1.59 20.85 -5.70
N SER A 16 -1.05 21.85 -6.38
CA SER A 16 -1.83 22.80 -7.18
C SER A 16 -2.56 22.07 -8.32
N ASP A 17 -1.91 21.11 -8.99
CA ASP A 17 -2.54 20.30 -10.03
C ASP A 17 -3.66 19.40 -9.50
N LEU A 18 -3.43 18.73 -8.36
CA LEU A 18 -4.42 17.89 -7.70
C LEU A 18 -5.66 18.68 -7.28
N HIS A 19 -5.46 19.91 -6.81
CA HIS A 19 -6.56 20.79 -6.44
C HIS A 19 -7.39 21.24 -7.66
N GLN A 20 -6.72 21.65 -8.75
CA GLN A 20 -7.39 22.11 -9.97
C GLN A 20 -8.08 20.97 -10.72
N ARG A 21 -7.52 19.76 -10.66
CA ARG A 21 -7.98 18.58 -11.41
C ARG A 21 -8.18 17.38 -10.47
N PRO A 22 -9.22 17.41 -9.61
CA PRO A 22 -9.52 16.30 -8.70
C PRO A 22 -9.89 15.03 -9.47
N TYR A 23 -9.66 13.87 -8.84
CA TYR A 23 -10.02 12.59 -9.45
C TYR A 23 -11.53 12.36 -9.36
N PRO A 24 -12.13 11.71 -10.38
CA PRO A 24 -13.55 11.42 -10.37
C PRO A 24 -13.89 10.43 -9.26
N HIS A 25 -15.08 10.61 -8.66
CA HIS A 25 -15.63 9.68 -7.69
C HIS A 25 -15.96 8.33 -8.34
N VAL A 26 -15.58 7.24 -7.68
CA VAL A 26 -15.86 5.87 -8.11
C VAL A 26 -17.08 5.35 -7.35
N PRO A 27 -18.20 5.05 -8.03
CA PRO A 27 -19.38 4.54 -7.36
C PRO A 27 -19.14 3.15 -6.77
N ASN A 28 -19.92 2.82 -5.75
CA ASN A 28 -19.91 1.49 -5.16
C ASN A 28 -20.36 0.42 -6.16
N PRO A 29 -19.66 -0.72 -6.27
CA PRO A 29 -20.15 -1.87 -7.01
C PRO A 29 -21.49 -2.36 -6.44
N PRO A 30 -22.41 -2.92 -7.25
CA PRO A 30 -23.75 -3.31 -6.80
C PRO A 30 -23.76 -4.25 -5.58
N SER A 31 -22.76 -5.13 -5.45
CA SER A 31 -22.61 -6.09 -4.36
C SER A 31 -21.87 -5.56 -3.13
N CYS A 32 -21.39 -4.31 -3.15
CA CYS A 32 -20.53 -3.76 -2.10
C CYS A 32 -20.97 -2.36 -1.68
N LYS A 33 -21.42 -2.21 -0.42
CA LYS A 33 -21.81 -0.91 0.15
C LYS A 33 -20.71 -0.24 0.99
N LYS A 34 -19.59 -0.93 1.24
CA LYS A 34 -18.56 -0.45 2.16
C LYS A 34 -17.64 0.54 1.44
N ARG A 35 -17.35 1.66 2.10
CA ARG A 35 -16.29 2.60 1.72
C ARG A 35 -15.36 2.79 2.91
N ALA A 36 -14.09 3.04 2.62
CA ALA A 36 -13.09 3.40 3.60
C ALA A 36 -12.28 4.57 3.07
N SER A 37 -11.80 5.42 3.94
CA SER A 37 -11.08 6.63 3.57
C SER A 37 -9.81 6.76 4.37
N VAL A 38 -8.77 7.28 3.74
CA VAL A 38 -7.45 7.47 4.37
C VAL A 38 -6.90 8.84 4.04
N ALA A 39 -6.13 9.42 4.97
CA ALA A 39 -5.50 10.71 4.82
C ALA A 39 -4.00 10.57 4.52
N LEU A 40 -3.57 11.03 3.35
CA LEU A 40 -2.17 11.33 3.06
C LEU A 40 -1.85 12.72 3.62
N ILE A 41 -1.21 12.75 4.78
CA ILE A 41 -0.87 13.97 5.50
C ILE A 41 0.58 14.33 5.17
N LEU A 42 0.75 15.48 4.53
CA LEU A 42 2.01 16.03 4.10
C LEU A 42 2.41 17.20 5.00
N ARG A 43 3.71 17.41 5.17
CA ARG A 43 4.29 18.59 5.81
C ARG A 43 5.62 18.92 5.15
N VAL A 44 6.14 20.11 5.40
CA VAL A 44 7.54 20.46 5.07
C VAL A 44 8.28 20.69 6.37
N ARG A 45 9.40 20.00 6.56
CA ARG A 45 10.27 20.16 7.73
C ARG A 45 11.36 21.19 7.40
N PRO A 46 11.52 22.26 8.20
CA PRO A 46 12.61 23.21 8.00
C PRO A 46 14.00 22.54 8.10
N THR A 47 14.97 23.05 7.36
CA THR A 47 16.37 22.65 7.50
C THR A 47 17.08 23.50 8.56
N TYR A 48 18.20 23.02 9.11
CA TYR A 48 18.94 23.71 10.16
C TYR A 48 19.28 25.17 9.81
N ASN A 49 19.70 25.42 8.55
CA ASN A 49 20.07 26.77 8.09
C ASN A 49 18.87 27.66 7.74
N HIS A 50 17.67 27.08 7.61
CA HIS A 50 16.47 27.77 7.16
C HIS A 50 15.32 27.48 8.13
N TRP A 51 15.57 27.68 9.42
CA TRP A 51 14.54 27.59 10.44
C TRP A 51 13.72 28.89 10.46
N PRO A 52 12.37 28.84 10.52
CA PRO A 52 11.57 30.06 10.59
C PRO A 52 11.72 30.73 11.95
N ASP A 53 11.92 32.05 11.94
CA ASP A 53 11.80 32.87 13.14
C ASP A 53 10.32 33.00 13.52
N ALA A 54 10.00 33.07 14.81
CA ALA A 54 8.61 33.21 15.29
C ALA A 54 7.89 34.43 14.69
N SER A 55 8.61 35.48 14.30
CA SER A 55 8.09 36.68 13.64
C SER A 55 7.84 36.53 12.13
N SER A 56 8.36 35.47 11.51
CA SER A 56 8.23 35.21 10.06
C SER A 56 7.05 34.28 9.72
N LEU A 57 6.40 33.72 10.73
CA LEU A 57 5.22 32.87 10.57
C LEU A 57 4.00 33.74 10.36
N SER A 58 3.56 33.86 9.11
CA SER A 58 2.27 34.46 8.79
C SER A 58 1.16 33.55 9.34
N PRO A 59 0.20 34.09 10.13
CA PRO A 59 -0.93 33.30 10.58
C PRO A 59 -1.72 32.82 9.35
N PRO A 60 -2.20 31.58 9.35
CA PRO A 60 -2.96 31.05 8.23
C PRO A 60 -4.24 31.87 8.02
N ASP A 61 -4.35 32.49 6.85
CA ASP A 61 -5.58 33.17 6.44
C ASP A 61 -6.63 32.14 6.01
N GLY A 62 -7.59 31.87 6.89
CA GLY A 62 -8.67 30.94 6.63
C GLY A 62 -9.67 31.41 5.56
N SER A 63 -9.61 32.69 5.15
CA SER A 63 -10.48 33.25 4.10
C SER A 63 -9.90 33.12 2.69
N ALA A 64 -8.60 32.84 2.58
CA ALA A 64 -7.92 32.70 1.30
C ALA A 64 -8.29 31.40 0.58
N SER A 65 -8.30 31.46 -0.75
CA SER A 65 -8.52 30.27 -1.59
C SER A 65 -7.38 29.26 -1.42
N VAL A 66 -7.64 27.98 -1.67
CA VAL A 66 -6.62 26.92 -1.56
C VAL A 66 -5.37 27.20 -2.41
N PRO A 67 -5.47 27.63 -3.69
CA PRO A 67 -4.29 27.99 -4.48
C PRO A 67 -3.46 29.11 -3.84
N GLN A 68 -4.11 30.17 -3.36
CA GLN A 68 -3.42 31.28 -2.68
C GLN A 68 -2.73 30.82 -1.40
N ARG A 69 -3.35 29.91 -0.63
CA ARG A 69 -2.76 29.34 0.59
C ARG A 69 -1.55 28.48 0.24
N LEU A 70 -1.60 27.70 -0.84
CA LEU A 70 -0.46 26.92 -1.35
C LEU A 70 0.67 27.87 -1.80
N ASP A 71 0.38 28.86 -2.64
CA ASP A 71 1.38 29.84 -3.11
C ASP A 71 2.03 30.56 -1.92
N THR A 72 1.22 31.02 -0.96
CA THR A 72 1.71 31.70 0.25
C THR A 72 2.61 30.78 1.07
N PHE A 73 2.20 29.52 1.28
CA PHE A 73 3.00 28.55 2.02
C PHE A 73 4.34 28.26 1.34
N PHE A 74 4.33 27.92 0.05
CA PHE A 74 5.55 27.57 -0.69
C PHE A 74 6.42 28.78 -1.08
N SER A 75 5.91 30.02 -0.96
CA SER A 75 6.74 31.23 -1.10
C SER A 75 7.66 31.48 0.12
N GLN A 76 7.38 30.85 1.26
CA GLN A 76 8.19 31.02 2.47
C GLN A 76 9.60 30.40 2.28
N SER A 77 10.63 31.14 2.68
CA SER A 77 12.04 30.75 2.49
C SER A 77 12.38 29.40 3.13
N TRP A 78 11.86 29.13 4.32
CA TRP A 78 12.07 27.86 5.03
C TRP A 78 11.38 26.68 4.36
N VAL A 79 10.29 26.90 3.62
CA VAL A 79 9.57 25.86 2.88
C VAL A 79 10.31 25.51 1.59
N GLN A 80 10.79 26.52 0.86
CA GLN A 80 11.56 26.33 -0.39
C GLN A 80 12.84 25.50 -0.17
N ASN A 81 13.45 25.68 1.00
CA ASN A 81 14.67 25.00 1.43
C ASN A 81 14.40 23.88 2.45
N GLY A 82 13.12 23.53 2.65
CA GLY A 82 12.68 22.50 3.58
C GLY A 82 12.60 21.12 2.93
N GLU A 83 12.43 20.10 3.76
CA GLU A 83 12.29 18.72 3.35
C GLU A 83 10.82 18.27 3.45
N PRO A 84 10.14 17.98 2.33
CA PRO A 84 8.79 17.45 2.37
C PRO A 84 8.72 16.04 2.96
N GLU A 85 7.74 15.79 3.82
CA GLU A 85 7.54 14.52 4.51
C GLU A 85 6.07 14.09 4.49
N ALA A 86 5.83 12.79 4.57
CA ALA A 86 4.51 12.19 4.77
C ALA A 86 4.42 11.52 6.14
N ILE A 87 3.27 11.64 6.80
CA ILE A 87 3.02 11.01 8.10
C ILE A 87 2.36 9.63 7.89
N PHE A 88 2.94 8.61 8.52
CA PHE A 88 2.43 7.25 8.53
C PHE A 88 2.10 6.80 9.95
N ILE A 89 1.18 5.86 10.08
CA ILE A 89 0.91 5.14 11.32
C ILE A 89 1.45 3.71 11.23
N LYS A 90 1.90 3.16 12.36
CA LYS A 90 2.09 1.73 12.55
C LYS A 90 0.92 1.23 13.38
N ARG A 91 0.16 0.31 12.83
CA ARG A 91 -1.01 -0.27 13.51
C ARG A 91 -0.60 -1.01 14.79
N ALA A 92 -1.39 -0.84 15.84
CA ALA A 92 -1.25 -1.59 17.09
C ALA A 92 -1.38 -3.09 16.86
N SER A 93 -0.76 -3.88 17.73
CA SER A 93 -0.82 -5.33 17.66
C SER A 93 -2.07 -5.84 18.37
N ARG A 94 -2.93 -6.56 17.66
CA ARG A 94 -4.13 -7.17 18.23
C ARG A 94 -4.12 -8.68 17.96
N VAL A 95 -4.45 -9.46 18.98
CA VAL A 95 -4.57 -10.92 18.83
C VAL A 95 -5.64 -11.22 17.78
N GLY A 96 -5.28 -11.97 16.74
CA GLY A 96 -6.17 -12.27 15.62
C GLY A 96 -6.25 -11.20 14.52
N ASP A 97 -5.69 -9.99 14.70
CA ASP A 97 -5.54 -9.02 13.61
C ASP A 97 -4.35 -9.41 12.72
N ARG A 98 -4.63 -9.59 11.44
CA ARG A 98 -3.65 -9.96 10.42
C ARG A 98 -2.83 -8.77 9.92
N TRP A 99 -3.28 -7.54 10.19
CA TRP A 99 -2.59 -6.29 9.85
C TRP A 99 -1.80 -5.72 11.03
N THR A 100 -1.57 -6.56 12.05
CA THR A 100 -0.76 -6.25 13.22
C THR A 100 0.60 -5.69 12.79
N GLY A 101 0.91 -4.46 13.22
CA GLY A 101 2.20 -3.82 12.95
C GLY A 101 2.38 -3.30 11.52
N HIS A 102 1.35 -3.34 10.67
CA HIS A 102 1.44 -2.83 9.29
C HIS A 102 1.50 -1.30 9.29
N VAL A 103 2.37 -0.76 8.44
CA VAL A 103 2.44 0.68 8.16
C VAL A 103 1.29 1.09 7.22
N ALA A 104 0.50 2.07 7.64
CA ALA A 104 -0.65 2.59 6.92
C ALA A 104 -0.66 4.13 6.92
N LEU A 105 -1.54 4.68 6.09
CA LEU A 105 -2.04 6.04 6.27
C LEU A 105 -3.13 6.00 7.34
N PRO A 106 -3.29 7.04 8.16
CA PRO A 106 -4.41 7.13 9.09
C PRO A 106 -5.74 7.13 8.33
N GLY A 107 -6.74 6.46 8.88
CA GLY A 107 -8.03 6.32 8.25
C GLY A 107 -8.72 4.99 8.52
N GLY A 108 -9.99 4.92 8.14
CA GLY A 108 -10.83 3.79 8.46
C GLY A 108 -12.10 3.75 7.63
N LYS A 109 -13.10 3.05 8.15
CA LYS A 109 -14.34 2.79 7.42
C LYS A 109 -15.23 4.03 7.50
N ARG A 110 -15.91 4.35 6.40
CA ARG A 110 -16.96 5.37 6.43
C ARG A 110 -18.14 4.92 7.28
N ASP A 111 -18.56 5.79 8.17
CA ASP A 111 -19.71 5.62 9.03
C ASP A 111 -20.96 6.28 8.44
N PRO A 112 -22.17 5.81 8.82
CA PRO A 112 -23.42 6.40 8.33
C PRO A 112 -23.60 7.88 8.67
N GLY A 113 -22.91 8.37 9.72
CA GLY A 113 -22.92 9.78 10.12
C GLY A 113 -21.96 10.67 9.33
N ASP A 114 -21.04 10.10 8.55
CA ASP A 114 -20.09 10.87 7.76
C ASP A 114 -20.78 11.45 6.51
N VAL A 115 -20.75 12.79 6.40
CA VAL A 115 -21.38 13.54 5.28
C VAL A 115 -20.84 13.07 3.93
N ASP A 116 -19.53 12.89 3.82
CA ASP A 116 -18.83 12.39 2.65
C ASP A 116 -17.64 11.50 3.03
N ASP A 117 -16.95 10.94 2.03
CA ASP A 117 -15.79 10.08 2.27
C ASP A 117 -14.60 10.87 2.85
N LYS A 118 -14.50 12.16 2.58
CA LYS A 118 -13.48 13.05 3.15
C LYS A 118 -13.68 13.22 4.66
N ALA A 119 -14.92 13.42 5.10
CA ALA A 119 -15.28 13.53 6.51
C ALA A 119 -14.86 12.27 7.29
N ALA A 120 -15.00 11.08 6.69
CA ALA A 120 -14.49 9.84 7.28
C ALA A 120 -12.97 9.88 7.47
N ALA A 121 -12.19 10.31 6.47
CA ALA A 121 -10.73 10.43 6.63
C ALA A 121 -10.32 11.40 7.74
N ILE A 122 -11.04 12.53 7.87
CA ILE A 122 -10.80 13.54 8.91
C ILE A 122 -11.12 12.97 10.29
N ARG A 123 -12.31 12.38 10.45
CA ARG A 123 -12.76 11.77 11.71
C ARG A 123 -11.79 10.68 12.17
N GLU A 124 -11.47 9.73 11.30
CA GLU A 124 -10.57 8.61 11.62
C GLU A 124 -9.16 9.10 11.96
N THR A 125 -8.65 10.13 11.28
CA THR A 125 -7.35 10.74 11.64
C THR A 125 -7.39 11.35 13.04
N ALA A 126 -8.47 12.04 13.39
CA ALA A 126 -8.65 12.62 14.71
C ALA A 126 -8.78 11.53 15.80
N GLU A 127 -9.47 10.43 15.51
CA GLU A 127 -9.64 9.29 16.42
C GLU A 127 -8.32 8.53 16.64
N GLU A 128 -7.61 8.18 15.56
CA GLU A 128 -6.41 7.33 15.62
C GLU A 128 -5.18 8.06 16.18
N ILE A 129 -4.95 9.31 15.75
CA ILE A 129 -3.72 10.06 16.06
C ILE A 129 -3.96 11.42 16.70
N GLY A 130 -5.22 11.80 16.96
CA GLY A 130 -5.55 13.04 17.66
C GLY A 130 -5.31 14.32 16.87
N LEU A 131 -5.05 14.21 15.56
CA LEU A 131 -4.76 15.33 14.67
C LEU A 131 -6.04 15.83 14.00
N ASP A 132 -6.41 17.07 14.29
CA ASP A 132 -7.53 17.73 13.64
C ASP A 132 -7.09 18.30 12.28
N LEU A 133 -7.71 17.80 11.21
CA LEU A 133 -7.42 18.23 9.83
C LEU A 133 -8.31 19.38 9.35
N THR A 134 -9.17 19.93 10.23
CA THR A 134 -10.10 21.03 9.92
C THR A 134 -9.59 22.41 10.36
N THR A 135 -8.42 22.45 11.01
CA THR A 135 -7.78 23.66 11.49
C THR A 135 -7.27 24.54 10.34
N SER A 136 -7.06 25.83 10.63
CA SER A 136 -6.57 26.81 9.65
C SER A 136 -5.14 26.53 9.19
N ASP A 137 -4.34 25.80 9.97
CA ASP A 137 -2.99 25.36 9.62
C ASP A 137 -2.95 24.05 8.81
N CYS A 138 -4.12 23.59 8.35
CA CYS A 138 -4.26 22.45 7.44
C CYS A 138 -4.94 22.90 6.13
N ILE A 139 -4.38 22.50 4.99
CA ILE A 139 -4.97 22.67 3.67
C ILE A 139 -5.44 21.30 3.17
N HIS A 140 -6.75 21.14 2.97
CA HIS A 140 -7.29 20.04 2.17
C HIS A 140 -7.04 20.33 0.69
N VAL A 141 -6.19 19.53 0.05
CA VAL A 141 -5.75 19.76 -1.33
C VAL A 141 -6.73 19.13 -2.32
N GLY A 142 -7.04 17.84 -2.13
CA GLY A 142 -7.86 17.07 -3.05
C GLY A 142 -7.81 15.57 -2.75
N ASN A 143 -8.14 14.74 -3.75
CA ASN A 143 -8.13 13.29 -3.65
C ASN A 143 -7.07 12.65 -4.55
N LEU A 144 -6.73 11.40 -4.25
CA LEU A 144 -6.01 10.49 -5.16
C LEU A 144 -7.00 9.49 -5.76
N PRO A 145 -6.62 8.68 -6.76
CA PRO A 145 -7.54 7.73 -7.38
C PRO A 145 -8.20 6.77 -6.37
N GLU A 146 -9.53 6.79 -6.35
CA GLU A 146 -10.35 5.84 -5.62
C GLU A 146 -10.20 4.43 -6.23
N ARG A 147 -10.28 3.41 -5.38
CA ARG A 147 -10.03 2.03 -5.82
C ARG A 147 -11.00 1.03 -5.22
N VAL A 148 -11.52 0.15 -6.07
CA VAL A 148 -12.34 -0.97 -5.63
C VAL A 148 -11.44 -2.06 -5.08
N VAL A 149 -11.37 -2.20 -3.77
CA VAL A 149 -10.63 -3.25 -3.11
C VAL A 149 -11.40 -4.57 -3.21
N THR A 150 -10.78 -5.61 -3.76
CA THR A 150 -11.39 -6.94 -3.92
C THR A 150 -10.79 -7.97 -2.98
N SER A 151 -11.44 -9.13 -2.90
CA SER A 151 -11.00 -10.26 -2.12
C SER A 151 -9.66 -10.82 -2.60
N SER A 152 -9.04 -11.70 -1.80
CA SER A 152 -7.75 -12.35 -2.13
C SER A 152 -7.67 -12.90 -3.56
N TRP A 153 -8.79 -13.30 -4.16
CA TRP A 153 -8.84 -13.88 -5.50
C TRP A 153 -9.39 -12.95 -6.57
N GLY A 154 -9.56 -11.66 -6.26
CA GLY A 154 -9.98 -10.63 -7.22
C GLY A 154 -11.46 -10.69 -7.63
N THR A 155 -12.22 -11.65 -7.11
CA THR A 155 -13.57 -11.96 -7.59
C THR A 155 -14.67 -11.17 -6.91
N VAL A 156 -14.49 -10.77 -5.64
CA VAL A 156 -15.55 -10.14 -4.85
C VAL A 156 -15.11 -8.75 -4.39
N PRO A 157 -15.82 -7.66 -4.74
CA PRO A 157 -15.55 -6.33 -4.21
C PRO A 157 -15.87 -6.26 -2.72
N LEU A 158 -14.94 -5.74 -1.94
CA LEU A 158 -15.03 -5.67 -0.47
C LEU A 158 -15.31 -4.27 0.04
N MET A 159 -14.69 -3.26 -0.57
CA MET A 159 -14.89 -1.84 -0.28
C MET A 159 -14.36 -0.97 -1.42
N VAL A 160 -14.79 0.30 -1.47
CA VAL A 160 -14.07 1.35 -2.21
C VAL A 160 -13.16 2.09 -1.23
N LEU A 161 -11.87 2.18 -1.54
CA LEU A 161 -10.89 2.93 -0.74
C LEU A 161 -10.66 4.32 -1.35
N CYS A 162 -10.79 5.35 -0.52
CA CYS A 162 -10.87 6.76 -0.90
C CYS A 162 -9.73 7.56 -0.24
N PRO A 163 -8.59 7.75 -0.94
CA PRO A 163 -7.46 8.52 -0.42
C PRO A 163 -7.64 10.04 -0.61
N TYR A 164 -7.40 10.82 0.45
CA TYR A 164 -7.44 12.28 0.46
C TYR A 164 -6.09 12.88 0.86
N VAL A 165 -5.74 14.04 0.31
CA VAL A 165 -4.45 14.71 0.53
C VAL A 165 -4.62 15.97 1.37
N PHE A 166 -3.85 16.06 2.44
CA PHE A 166 -3.82 17.18 3.37
C PHE A 166 -2.39 17.71 3.51
N LEU A 167 -2.22 19.02 3.59
CA LEU A 167 -0.93 19.67 3.82
C LEU A 167 -0.98 20.48 5.11
N LEU A 168 -0.13 20.12 6.07
CA LEU A 168 0.12 20.90 7.27
C LEU A 168 1.05 22.06 6.92
N THR A 169 0.65 23.28 7.29
CA THR A 169 1.40 24.52 6.99
C THR A 169 2.26 24.99 8.15
N SER A 170 2.20 24.31 9.30
CA SER A 170 3.02 24.60 10.48
C SER A 170 4.44 24.06 10.31
N SER A 171 5.45 24.81 10.77
CA SER A 171 6.85 24.40 10.76
C SER A 171 7.16 23.36 11.83
N ASP A 172 6.54 23.52 12.99
CA ASP A 172 6.66 22.61 14.12
C ASP A 172 5.97 21.28 13.84
N SER A 173 6.40 20.24 14.58
CA SER A 173 5.74 18.96 14.52
C SER A 173 4.36 19.01 15.18
N PRO A 174 3.32 18.41 14.57
CA PRO A 174 1.99 18.41 15.16
C PRO A 174 2.00 17.65 16.48
N THR A 175 1.24 18.14 17.45
CA THR A 175 1.02 17.41 18.69
C THR A 175 0.04 16.27 18.43
N LEU A 176 0.52 15.02 18.52
CA LEU A 176 -0.27 13.83 18.22
C LEU A 176 -0.67 13.10 19.52
N ARG A 177 -1.90 12.59 19.56
CA ARG A 177 -2.44 11.79 20.66
C ARG A 177 -2.85 10.42 20.12
N LEU A 178 -1.96 9.43 20.28
CA LEU A 178 -2.12 8.13 19.64
C LEU A 178 -3.11 7.25 20.42
N GLN A 179 -4.13 6.74 19.74
CA GLN A 179 -5.08 5.80 20.33
C GLN A 179 -4.40 4.43 20.54
N PRO A 180 -4.19 3.98 21.80
CA PRO A 180 -3.33 2.81 22.08
C PRO A 180 -3.83 1.49 21.50
N THR A 181 -5.13 1.38 21.30
CA THR A 181 -5.74 0.19 20.72
C THR A 181 -5.54 0.10 19.22
N GLU A 182 -5.29 1.21 18.52
CA GLU A 182 -5.29 1.27 17.05
C GLU A 182 -3.92 1.59 16.47
N VAL A 183 -3.17 2.47 17.15
CA VAL A 183 -1.90 2.98 16.68
C VAL A 183 -0.81 2.69 17.71
N ALA A 184 0.20 1.93 17.29
CA ALA A 184 1.41 1.71 18.09
C ALA A 184 2.37 2.90 18.00
N SER A 185 2.53 3.47 16.80
CA SER A 185 3.45 4.60 16.58
C SER A 185 3.10 5.39 15.33
N THR A 186 3.60 6.61 15.24
CA THR A 186 3.57 7.44 14.03
C THR A 186 4.97 7.77 13.56
N HIS A 187 5.12 8.01 12.26
CA HIS A 187 6.40 8.15 11.59
C HIS A 187 6.31 9.22 10.50
N SER A 188 7.05 10.32 10.65
CA SER A 188 7.24 11.31 9.57
C SER A 188 8.39 10.84 8.68
N VAL A 189 8.12 10.65 7.40
CA VAL A 189 9.09 10.07 6.45
C VAL A 189 9.32 11.04 5.28
N PRO A 190 10.56 11.45 5.00
CA PRO A 190 10.88 12.30 3.87
C PRO A 190 10.46 11.70 2.53
N LEU A 191 9.86 12.52 1.66
CA LEU A 191 9.48 12.11 0.31
C LEU A 191 10.71 11.66 -0.51
N ARG A 192 11.89 12.27 -0.29
CA ARG A 192 13.15 11.80 -0.91
C ARG A 192 13.50 10.36 -0.55
N ALA A 193 13.18 9.91 0.67
CA ALA A 193 13.43 8.53 1.09
C ALA A 193 12.45 7.57 0.39
N LEU A 194 11.20 7.97 0.23
CA LEU A 194 10.18 7.20 -0.49
C LEU A 194 10.48 7.09 -2.01
N LEU A 195 11.03 8.16 -2.60
CA LEU A 195 11.43 8.20 -4.01
C LEU A 195 12.71 7.39 -4.29
N SER A 196 13.57 7.19 -3.29
CA SER A 196 14.87 6.56 -3.47
C SER A 196 14.77 5.08 -3.92
N PRO A 197 15.48 4.69 -5.00
CA PRO A 197 15.59 3.29 -5.40
C PRO A 197 16.25 2.39 -4.34
N SER A 198 17.15 2.96 -3.53
CA SER A 198 17.89 2.21 -2.49
C SER A 198 17.00 1.74 -1.34
N MET A 199 15.84 2.38 -1.14
CA MET A 199 14.87 2.03 -0.09
C MET A 199 13.89 0.94 -0.54
N ARG A 200 13.95 0.51 -1.81
CA ARG A 200 13.07 -0.52 -2.37
C ARG A 200 13.47 -1.90 -1.85
N THR A 201 12.51 -2.60 -1.25
CA THR A 201 12.69 -3.93 -0.68
C THR A 201 11.48 -4.81 -0.99
N VAL A 202 11.39 -5.96 -0.34
CA VAL A 202 10.24 -6.86 -0.42
C VAL A 202 9.76 -7.22 0.97
N GLU A 203 8.45 -7.41 1.09
CA GLU A 203 7.83 -8.00 2.27
C GLU A 203 7.45 -9.45 1.99
N HIS A 204 7.70 -10.33 2.96
CA HIS A 204 7.42 -11.77 2.85
C HIS A 204 6.16 -12.13 3.62
N VAL A 205 5.12 -12.54 2.90
CA VAL A 205 3.84 -12.93 3.48
C VAL A 205 3.64 -14.43 3.33
N ASP A 206 3.26 -15.08 4.43
CA ASP A 206 2.87 -16.49 4.42
C ASP A 206 1.45 -16.66 3.87
N MET A 207 1.37 -17.20 2.65
CA MET A 207 0.10 -17.45 1.97
C MET A 207 -0.57 -18.75 2.41
N SER A 208 0.12 -19.63 3.16
CA SER A 208 -0.43 -20.91 3.59
C SER A 208 -1.66 -20.73 4.47
N GLN A 209 -1.71 -19.67 5.28
CA GLN A 209 -2.88 -19.35 6.12
C GLN A 209 -4.12 -18.97 5.31
N ARG A 210 -3.94 -18.48 4.08
CA ARG A 210 -5.05 -18.12 3.18
C ARG A 210 -5.52 -19.28 2.32
N LEU A 211 -4.65 -20.26 2.07
CA LEU A 211 -4.94 -21.46 1.28
C LEU A 211 -5.43 -22.64 2.14
N ALA A 212 -5.04 -22.71 3.41
CA ALA A 212 -5.27 -23.84 4.31
C ALA A 212 -6.69 -23.94 4.90
N ASN A 213 -7.67 -23.17 4.42
CA ASN A 213 -9.08 -23.39 4.81
C ASN A 213 -9.61 -24.77 4.37
N MET A 214 -8.84 -25.56 3.61
CA MET A 214 -9.23 -26.89 3.10
C MET A 214 -8.52 -28.08 3.79
N GLY A 215 -7.68 -27.89 4.80
CA GLY A 215 -7.07 -29.02 5.52
C GLY A 215 -6.26 -28.57 6.72
N GLY A 216 -6.36 -29.26 7.85
CA GLY A 216 -5.77 -28.85 9.13
C GLY A 216 -4.25 -28.60 9.15
N LEU A 217 -3.65 -28.55 10.35
CA LEU A 217 -2.27 -28.11 10.60
C LEU A 217 -1.20 -28.73 9.66
N MET A 218 -1.34 -30.01 9.32
CA MET A 218 -0.42 -30.74 8.44
C MET A 218 -0.49 -30.27 6.98
N SER A 219 -1.68 -29.93 6.48
CA SER A 219 -1.82 -29.37 5.13
C SER A 219 -1.14 -28.01 5.07
N ARG A 220 -1.29 -27.19 6.12
CA ARG A 220 -0.66 -25.86 6.21
C ARG A 220 0.86 -25.92 6.19
N LEU A 221 1.45 -26.85 6.97
CA LEU A 221 2.90 -27.09 6.93
C LEU A 221 3.36 -27.57 5.55
N ALA A 222 2.60 -28.48 4.92
CA ALA A 222 2.91 -28.97 3.58
C ALA A 222 2.88 -27.85 2.54
N TYR A 223 1.84 -27.01 2.52
CA TYR A 223 1.74 -25.86 1.62
C TYR A 223 2.88 -24.86 1.84
N ARG A 224 3.23 -24.57 3.10
CA ARG A 224 4.34 -23.67 3.44
C ARG A 224 5.69 -24.23 3.00
N SER A 225 5.94 -25.52 3.24
CA SER A 225 7.18 -26.19 2.82
C SER A 225 7.29 -26.29 1.29
N LEU A 226 6.16 -26.37 0.58
CA LEU A 226 6.13 -26.53 -0.86
C LEU A 226 6.27 -25.19 -1.59
N MET A 227 5.46 -24.19 -1.25
CA MET A 227 5.36 -22.93 -2.00
C MET A 227 6.29 -21.82 -1.48
N GLY A 228 6.77 -21.94 -0.23
CA GLY A 228 7.52 -20.86 0.42
C GLY A 228 6.66 -19.63 0.71
N TYR A 229 7.31 -18.46 0.77
CA TYR A 229 6.65 -17.18 1.03
C TYR A 229 6.34 -16.44 -0.26
N MET A 230 5.28 -15.64 -0.24
CA MET A 230 5.02 -14.68 -1.29
C MET A 230 5.69 -13.35 -0.96
N GLN A 231 6.44 -12.82 -1.91
CA GLN A 231 7.15 -11.55 -1.84
C GLN A 231 6.29 -10.46 -2.47
N PHE A 232 6.09 -9.37 -1.75
CA PHE A 232 5.42 -8.15 -2.24
C PHE A 232 6.42 -7.00 -2.33
N ALA A 233 6.19 -6.07 -3.25
CA ALA A 233 6.96 -4.83 -3.27
C ALA A 233 6.76 -4.07 -1.95
N ALA A 234 7.86 -3.55 -1.41
CA ALA A 234 7.87 -2.77 -0.19
C ALA A 234 8.87 -1.61 -0.29
N ILE A 235 8.64 -0.57 0.50
CA ILE A 235 9.61 0.51 0.76
C ILE A 235 10.01 0.43 2.23
N ARG A 236 11.31 0.35 2.50
CA ARG A 236 11.83 0.53 3.85
C ARG A 236 11.69 2.00 4.22
N LEU A 237 11.04 2.29 5.33
CA LEU A 237 10.89 3.67 5.81
C LEU A 237 12.11 4.07 6.63
N ALA A 238 12.60 5.29 6.39
CA ALA A 238 13.59 5.96 7.20
C ALA A 238 12.95 7.25 7.75
N PRO A 239 12.24 7.16 8.89
CA PRO A 239 11.58 8.32 9.46
C PRO A 239 12.58 9.30 10.06
N THR A 240 12.29 10.58 9.94
CA THR A 240 13.00 11.68 10.61
C THR A 240 12.44 11.96 11.99
N GLU A 241 11.19 11.57 12.23
CA GLU A 241 10.50 11.69 13.49
C GLU A 241 9.65 10.45 13.72
N SER A 242 9.63 9.96 14.95
CA SER A 242 8.78 8.85 15.33
C SER A 242 8.23 9.06 16.73
N LEU A 243 6.91 9.05 16.85
CA LEU A 243 6.23 9.09 18.14
C LEU A 243 5.70 7.70 18.46
N GLN A 244 6.05 7.18 19.62
CA GLN A 244 5.54 5.91 20.11
C GLN A 244 4.36 6.15 21.04
N CYS A 245 3.35 5.29 20.98
CA CYS A 245 2.25 5.34 21.94
C CYS A 245 2.76 4.89 23.32
N ASN A 246 2.60 5.76 24.32
CA ASN A 246 3.11 5.54 25.68
C ASN A 246 2.39 4.40 26.44
N SER A 247 1.20 4.01 25.97
CA SER A 247 0.30 3.10 26.66
C SER A 247 0.17 1.74 25.96
N THR A 248 0.98 1.47 24.93
CA THR A 248 0.93 0.18 24.25
C THR A 248 1.50 -0.92 25.15
N PRO A 249 0.77 -2.03 25.39
CA PRO A 249 1.29 -3.16 26.15
C PRO A 249 2.62 -3.67 25.58
N GLY A 250 3.67 -3.74 26.40
CA GLY A 250 5.01 -4.18 25.98
C GLY A 250 5.96 -3.07 25.49
N TYR A 251 5.59 -1.79 25.63
CA TYR A 251 6.47 -0.65 25.31
C TYR A 251 7.76 -0.61 26.14
N VAL A 252 7.66 -0.91 27.45
CA VAL A 252 8.82 -1.16 28.31
C VAL A 252 9.07 -2.67 28.33
N PRO A 253 10.28 -3.15 27.98
CA PRO A 253 10.60 -4.56 28.15
C PRO A 253 10.48 -4.90 29.64
N GLY A 254 9.43 -5.64 30.02
CA GLY A 254 9.35 -6.25 31.33
C GLY A 254 10.59 -7.13 31.52
N GLY A 255 11.34 -6.88 32.59
CA GLY A 255 12.61 -7.54 32.86
C GLY A 255 12.53 -9.06 32.77
N ILE A 256 13.60 -9.64 32.21
CA ILE A 256 13.89 -11.08 32.13
C ILE A 256 12.74 -11.90 31.52
N GLN A 257 12.74 -12.03 30.19
CA GLN A 257 12.01 -13.12 29.55
C GLN A 257 12.65 -14.45 29.97
N PRO A 258 11.89 -15.41 30.54
CA PRO A 258 12.40 -16.76 30.76
C PRO A 258 12.80 -17.37 29.42
N SER A 259 13.94 -18.05 29.37
CA SER A 259 14.44 -18.74 28.18
C SER A 259 13.35 -19.64 27.59
N THR A 260 12.83 -19.28 26.42
CA THR A 260 11.80 -20.06 25.75
C THR A 260 12.37 -21.42 25.38
N SER A 261 11.69 -22.51 25.80
CA SER A 261 12.17 -23.86 25.51
C SER A 261 12.16 -24.13 24.01
N LEU A 262 13.03 -25.03 23.53
CA LEU A 262 13.10 -25.42 22.12
C LEU A 262 11.74 -25.86 21.56
N LEU A 263 10.89 -26.45 22.40
CA LEU A 263 9.54 -26.89 22.03
C LEU A 263 8.60 -25.70 21.78
N GLN A 264 8.71 -24.63 22.57
CA GLN A 264 7.95 -23.39 22.36
C GLN A 264 8.41 -22.63 21.10
N ARG A 265 9.72 -22.63 20.82
CA ARG A 265 10.29 -22.12 19.56
C ARG A 265 9.82 -22.92 18.34
N TRP A 266 9.74 -24.24 18.46
CA TRP A 266 9.18 -25.10 17.41
C TRP A 266 7.68 -24.88 17.24
N LYS A 267 6.95 -24.71 18.34
CA LYS A 267 5.51 -24.44 18.33
C LYS A 267 5.20 -23.07 17.72
N SER A 268 5.96 -22.02 18.03
CA SER A 268 5.81 -20.69 17.39
C SER A 268 6.22 -20.70 15.91
N TRP A 269 7.23 -21.49 15.54
CA TRP A 269 7.59 -21.73 14.14
C TRP A 269 6.47 -22.45 13.35
N CYS A 270 5.89 -23.52 13.93
CA CYS A 270 4.81 -24.30 13.32
C CYS A 270 3.45 -23.60 13.31
N LEU A 271 3.14 -22.78 14.33
CA LEU A 271 1.88 -22.03 14.41
C LEU A 271 1.84 -20.79 13.51
N GLY A 272 2.98 -20.43 12.89
CA GLY A 272 3.11 -19.23 12.10
C GLY A 272 3.34 -18.08 13.07
N SER A 273 4.58 -17.60 13.12
CA SER A 273 4.94 -16.44 13.89
C SER A 273 4.08 -15.25 13.45
N GLN A 274 3.05 -14.90 14.24
CA GLN A 274 2.95 -13.52 14.67
C GLN A 274 4.22 -13.30 15.50
N ALA A 275 5.32 -12.97 14.82
CA ALA A 275 6.58 -12.69 15.48
C ALA A 275 6.30 -11.54 16.45
N ASP A 276 6.75 -11.71 17.69
CA ASP A 276 6.63 -10.75 18.77
C ASP A 276 6.87 -9.33 18.25
N SER A 277 5.77 -8.59 18.09
CA SER A 277 5.73 -7.21 17.60
C SER A 277 6.29 -6.21 18.61
N SER A 278 6.78 -6.71 19.75
CA SER A 278 7.47 -5.97 20.80
C SER A 278 8.97 -5.76 20.54
N SER A 279 9.53 -6.26 19.44
CA SER A 279 10.93 -6.00 19.10
C SER A 279 11.08 -4.64 18.38
N GLN A 280 11.62 -3.64 19.09
CA GLN A 280 12.01 -2.31 18.60
C GLN A 280 13.00 -2.31 17.39
N GLY A 281 13.37 -3.49 16.86
CA GLY A 281 14.36 -3.66 15.79
C GLY A 281 13.82 -4.09 14.42
N GLN A 282 12.51 -4.35 14.26
CA GLN A 282 11.99 -4.69 12.93
C GLN A 282 11.94 -3.45 12.01
N PRO A 283 12.40 -3.56 10.75
CA PRO A 283 12.33 -2.46 9.81
C PRO A 283 10.88 -2.07 9.54
N LEU A 284 10.60 -0.77 9.51
CA LEU A 284 9.30 -0.24 9.09
C LEU A 284 9.17 -0.42 7.58
N LEU A 285 8.22 -1.25 7.15
CA LEU A 285 8.00 -1.56 5.75
C LEU A 285 6.62 -1.04 5.31
N LEU A 286 6.64 -0.18 4.29
CA LEU A 286 5.46 0.28 3.58
C LEU A 286 5.20 -0.65 2.39
N TRP A 287 4.11 -1.41 2.44
CA TRP A 287 3.72 -2.38 1.42
C TRP A 287 2.19 -2.48 1.32
N GLY A 288 1.69 -3.21 0.32
CA GLY A 288 0.25 -3.46 0.15
C GLY A 288 -0.54 -2.25 -0.35
N LEU A 289 -1.78 -2.08 0.12
CA LEU A 289 -2.68 -0.99 -0.33
C LEU A 289 -2.08 0.39 -0.17
N THR A 290 -1.48 0.65 0.99
CA THR A 290 -0.82 1.92 1.31
C THR A 290 0.29 2.23 0.32
N LEU A 291 1.14 1.25 0.02
CA LEU A 291 2.17 1.42 -1.01
C LEU A 291 1.56 1.65 -2.39
N GLY A 292 0.42 1.03 -2.70
CA GLY A 292 -0.33 1.31 -3.92
C GLY A 292 -0.76 2.77 -4.01
N ILE A 293 -1.30 3.36 -2.92
CA ILE A 293 -1.68 4.79 -2.87
C ILE A 293 -0.44 5.66 -3.10
N LEU A 294 0.62 5.37 -2.34
CA LEU A 294 1.84 6.17 -2.39
C LEU A 294 2.54 6.03 -3.74
N ALA A 295 2.48 4.89 -4.41
CA ALA A 295 3.06 4.73 -5.74
C ALA A 295 2.43 5.69 -6.74
N ASP A 296 1.11 5.87 -6.72
CA ASP A 296 0.41 6.82 -7.60
C ASP A 296 0.82 8.27 -7.31
N PHE A 297 0.85 8.67 -6.03
CA PHE A 297 1.27 10.02 -5.63
C PHE A 297 2.75 10.30 -5.93
N LEU A 298 3.65 9.36 -5.60
CA LEU A 298 5.09 9.51 -5.80
C LEU A 298 5.46 9.52 -7.29
N ASP A 299 4.65 8.93 -8.18
CA ASP A 299 4.88 9.01 -9.63
C ASP A 299 4.57 10.41 -10.19
N MET A 300 3.76 11.20 -9.49
CA MET A 300 3.53 12.62 -9.84
C MET A 300 4.73 13.50 -9.53
N LEU A 301 5.63 13.05 -8.64
CA LEU A 301 6.86 13.76 -8.28
C LEU A 301 8.04 13.30 -9.14
N PRO A 302 8.99 14.19 -9.46
CA PRO A 302 10.23 13.79 -10.11
C PRO A 302 10.98 12.78 -9.22
N PRO A 303 11.61 11.75 -9.78
CA PRO A 303 11.89 11.55 -11.21
C PRO A 303 10.82 10.76 -11.99
N HIS A 304 9.58 10.62 -11.48
CA HIS A 304 8.49 9.87 -12.14
C HIS A 304 8.83 8.38 -12.37
N THR A 305 9.57 7.79 -11.43
CA THR A 305 9.99 6.38 -11.50
C THR A 305 9.28 5.50 -10.48
N ALA A 306 8.37 6.04 -9.66
CA ALA A 306 7.82 5.33 -8.51
C ALA A 306 7.11 4.04 -8.93
N VAL A 307 6.36 4.09 -10.03
CA VAL A 307 5.68 2.92 -10.60
C VAL A 307 6.66 2.00 -11.33
N GLN A 308 7.71 2.54 -11.95
CA GLN A 308 8.73 1.74 -12.64
C GLN A 308 9.55 0.87 -11.67
N LEU A 309 9.80 1.39 -10.47
CA LEU A 309 10.47 0.70 -9.37
C LEU A 309 9.59 -0.37 -8.70
N TRP A 310 8.30 -0.44 -9.05
CA TRP A 310 7.39 -1.45 -8.53
C TRP A 310 7.75 -2.85 -9.04
N LYS A 311 7.88 -3.80 -8.11
CA LYS A 311 8.11 -5.21 -8.41
C LYS A 311 6.80 -5.99 -8.35
N TYR A 312 6.55 -6.79 -9.39
CA TYR A 312 5.44 -7.73 -9.38
C TYR A 312 5.62 -8.72 -8.22
N PRO A 313 4.53 -9.06 -7.49
CA PRO A 313 4.59 -10.07 -6.45
C PRO A 313 5.14 -11.39 -7.00
N ASN A 314 5.84 -12.19 -6.19
CA ASN A 314 6.35 -13.49 -6.64
C ASN A 314 6.54 -14.44 -5.46
N PHE A 315 6.94 -15.69 -5.69
CA PHE A 315 7.22 -16.64 -4.62
C PHE A 315 8.73 -16.85 -4.42
N THR A 316 9.11 -17.25 -3.21
CA THR A 316 10.50 -17.61 -2.89
C THR A 316 10.92 -18.93 -3.55
N ALA A 317 9.97 -19.85 -3.81
CA ALA A 317 10.24 -21.10 -4.52
C ALA A 317 10.68 -20.83 -5.97
N LEU A 318 11.88 -21.29 -6.34
CA LEU A 318 12.53 -20.95 -7.61
C LEU A 318 11.78 -21.46 -8.83
N ASP A 319 11.22 -22.66 -8.76
CA ASP A 319 10.46 -23.28 -9.84
C ASP A 319 9.07 -22.65 -10.01
N LEU A 320 8.36 -22.36 -8.91
CA LEU A 320 7.13 -21.59 -8.97
C LEU A 320 7.37 -20.19 -9.56
N ARG A 321 8.44 -19.52 -9.13
CA ARG A 321 8.87 -18.22 -9.67
C ARG A 321 9.17 -18.27 -11.16
N PHE A 322 9.81 -19.35 -11.61
CA PHE A 322 10.09 -19.58 -13.03
C PHE A 322 8.80 -19.74 -13.85
N ILE A 323 7.87 -20.58 -13.39
CA ILE A 323 6.57 -20.79 -14.04
C ILE A 323 5.78 -19.47 -14.12
N ILE A 324 5.71 -18.71 -13.01
CA ILE A 324 5.08 -17.39 -12.98
C ILE A 324 5.74 -16.45 -13.98
N ASN A 325 7.07 -16.41 -14.04
CA ASN A 325 7.79 -15.53 -14.94
C ASN A 325 7.46 -15.80 -16.42
N ILE A 326 7.32 -17.07 -16.81
CA ILE A 326 6.92 -17.47 -18.16
C ILE A 326 5.47 -17.03 -18.44
N LEU A 327 4.52 -17.46 -17.60
CA LEU A 327 3.09 -17.23 -17.85
C LEU A 327 2.70 -15.75 -17.82
N THR A 328 3.46 -14.93 -17.10
CA THR A 328 3.21 -13.49 -16.92
C THR A 328 4.09 -12.61 -17.80
N TYR A 329 5.04 -13.14 -18.57
CA TYR A 329 5.99 -12.34 -19.35
C TYR A 329 5.30 -11.34 -20.31
N ARG A 330 4.42 -11.86 -21.18
CA ARG A 330 3.70 -11.03 -22.16
C ARG A 330 2.75 -10.03 -21.49
N LEU A 331 2.05 -10.46 -20.44
CA LEU A 331 1.14 -9.62 -19.67
C LEU A 331 1.88 -8.46 -19.01
N ARG A 332 2.98 -8.74 -18.30
CA ARG A 332 3.80 -7.69 -17.65
C ARG A 332 4.37 -6.70 -18.65
N LYS A 333 4.79 -7.17 -19.83
CA LYS A 333 5.26 -6.29 -20.90
C LYS A 333 4.12 -5.37 -21.37
N HIS A 334 2.94 -5.92 -21.64
CA HIS A 334 1.77 -5.16 -22.07
C HIS A 334 1.33 -4.12 -21.03
N ASN A 335 1.17 -4.52 -19.77
CA ASN A 335 0.73 -3.62 -18.70
C ASN A 335 1.74 -2.48 -18.46
N ARG A 336 3.05 -2.75 -18.57
CA ARG A 336 4.09 -1.71 -18.49
C ARG A 336 4.00 -0.69 -19.63
N HIS A 337 3.58 -1.11 -20.83
CA HIS A 337 3.35 -0.18 -21.93
C HIS A 337 2.12 0.69 -21.68
N GLN A 338 1.01 0.09 -21.19
CA GLN A 338 -0.21 0.84 -20.87
C GLN A 338 0.00 1.92 -19.81
N VAL A 339 0.76 1.63 -18.75
CA VAL A 339 1.09 2.63 -17.72
C VAL A 339 1.88 3.80 -18.32
N LYS A 340 2.83 3.53 -19.23
CA LYS A 340 3.61 4.58 -19.89
C LYS A 340 2.78 5.44 -20.84
N SER A 341 1.79 4.85 -21.51
CA SER A 341 0.90 5.57 -22.42
C SER A 341 -0.27 6.26 -21.71
N GLY A 342 -0.67 5.77 -20.54
CA GLY A 342 -1.78 6.31 -19.74
C GLY A 342 -1.35 7.25 -18.60
N ALA A 343 -0.05 7.47 -18.41
CA ALA A 343 0.43 8.50 -17.50
C ALA A 343 -0.16 9.85 -17.93
N ARG A 344 -0.74 10.59 -16.98
CA ARG A 344 -1.23 11.97 -17.19
C ARG A 344 -0.15 12.70 -18.00
N PRO A 345 -0.47 13.29 -19.17
CA PRO A 345 0.54 14.00 -19.93
C PRO A 345 1.07 15.14 -19.06
N SER A 346 2.27 14.96 -18.51
CA SER A 346 3.14 16.09 -18.19
C SER A 346 3.35 16.79 -19.52
N ASN A 347 3.12 18.11 -19.60
CA ASN A 347 3.20 18.91 -20.83
C ASN A 347 4.57 18.79 -21.52
N THR A 348 4.80 17.70 -22.24
CA THR A 348 5.95 17.47 -23.12
C THR A 348 5.63 16.27 -24.02
N ALA A 349 5.51 16.56 -25.31
CA ALA A 349 5.23 15.65 -26.44
C ALA A 349 3.75 15.27 -26.69
N VAL A 350 3.12 16.12 -27.48
CA VAL A 350 2.08 15.74 -28.45
C VAL A 350 2.70 14.74 -29.43
N ASP A 351 2.09 13.57 -29.59
CA ASP A 351 1.91 12.96 -30.91
C ASP A 351 0.88 11.83 -30.84
N GLY A 352 -0.08 11.89 -31.76
CA GLY A 352 -1.23 11.01 -31.82
C GLY A 352 -0.92 9.65 -32.42
N GLN A 353 -1.62 8.63 -31.92
CA GLN A 353 -2.28 7.60 -32.71
C GLN A 353 -3.07 6.65 -31.79
N THR A 354 -4.39 6.68 -31.96
CA THR A 354 -5.39 5.83 -31.31
C THR A 354 -5.23 4.39 -31.76
N ALA A 355 -5.11 3.45 -30.82
CA ALA A 355 -5.27 2.02 -31.07
C ALA A 355 -6.29 1.43 -30.09
N ALA A 356 -7.48 1.15 -30.58
CA ALA A 356 -8.53 0.45 -29.87
C ALA A 356 -8.15 -1.03 -29.64
N LEU A 357 -8.45 -1.57 -28.46
CA LEU A 357 -8.36 -3.01 -28.17
C LEU A 357 -9.65 -3.51 -27.50
N PRO A 358 -10.05 -4.76 -27.78
CA PRO A 358 -11.41 -5.24 -27.56
C PRO A 358 -11.67 -5.64 -26.11
N VAL A 359 -12.88 -5.34 -25.64
CA VAL A 359 -13.41 -5.74 -24.33
C VAL A 359 -13.84 -7.21 -24.41
N THR A 360 -13.28 -8.05 -23.55
CA THR A 360 -13.78 -9.41 -23.32
C THR A 360 -14.76 -9.38 -22.15
N GLU A 361 -16.05 -9.46 -22.45
CA GLU A 361 -17.09 -9.74 -21.46
C GLU A 361 -16.97 -11.21 -21.03
N THR A 362 -16.77 -11.45 -19.74
CA THR A 362 -16.95 -12.79 -19.14
C THR A 362 -18.13 -12.73 -18.20
N THR A 363 -19.25 -13.30 -18.63
CA THR A 363 -20.41 -13.64 -17.81
C THR A 363 -20.00 -14.66 -16.74
N GLY A 364 -20.08 -14.26 -15.48
CA GLY A 364 -19.80 -15.10 -14.32
C GLY A 364 -21.08 -15.42 -13.55
N SER A 365 -21.44 -16.69 -13.55
CA SER A 365 -22.59 -17.31 -12.87
C SER A 365 -22.53 -17.16 -11.34
N HIS A 366 -23.71 -16.97 -10.73
CA HIS A 366 -23.94 -16.87 -9.29
C HIS A 366 -23.60 -18.18 -8.55
N GLY A 367 -22.90 -18.04 -7.42
CA GLY A 367 -22.76 -19.06 -6.40
C GLY A 367 -22.52 -18.39 -5.06
N ASP A 368 -23.57 -18.25 -4.26
CA ASP A 368 -23.53 -17.79 -2.88
C ASP A 368 -22.82 -18.84 -2.02
N LEU A 369 -21.63 -18.48 -1.52
CA LEU A 369 -20.98 -19.16 -0.41
C LEU A 369 -20.34 -18.10 0.48
N ASP A 370 -20.95 -17.86 1.64
CA ASP A 370 -20.41 -17.04 2.73
C ASP A 370 -18.97 -17.46 3.05
N HIS A 371 -18.00 -16.67 2.62
CA HIS A 371 -16.59 -16.84 2.94
C HIS A 371 -16.03 -15.49 3.38
N ASN A 372 -15.57 -15.43 4.63
CA ASN A 372 -14.85 -14.33 5.28
C ASN A 372 -14.26 -13.30 4.29
N ASN A 373 -14.76 -12.05 4.36
CA ASN A 373 -14.35 -10.87 3.58
C ASN A 373 -12.84 -10.55 3.72
N GLN A 374 -12.00 -11.33 3.04
CA GLN A 374 -10.55 -11.20 3.10
C GLN A 374 -10.03 -10.36 1.94
N VAL A 375 -9.40 -9.23 2.24
CA VAL A 375 -8.73 -8.36 1.25
C VAL A 375 -7.76 -9.17 0.39
N GLY A 376 -7.62 -8.75 -0.87
CA GLY A 376 -6.64 -9.12 -1.88
C GLY A 376 -5.33 -9.75 -1.41
N ILE A 377 -4.72 -10.59 -2.24
CA ILE A 377 -3.36 -11.09 -2.02
C ILE A 377 -2.43 -9.88 -1.79
N GLY A 378 -1.90 -9.76 -0.56
CA GLY A 378 -1.09 -8.63 -0.09
C GLY A 378 -1.81 -7.28 0.08
N GLY A 379 -3.13 -7.26 0.22
CA GLY A 379 -3.91 -6.01 0.23
C GLY A 379 -4.24 -5.49 -1.17
N LEU A 380 -3.46 -5.85 -2.18
CA LEU A 380 -3.48 -5.30 -3.54
C LEU A 380 -4.57 -5.90 -4.45
N GLY A 381 -5.62 -6.48 -3.88
CA GLY A 381 -6.76 -6.96 -4.65
C GLY A 381 -7.51 -5.73 -5.11
N VAL A 382 -7.42 -5.42 -6.40
CA VAL A 382 -8.15 -4.29 -6.94
C VAL A 382 -9.00 -4.77 -8.11
N GLY A 383 -10.28 -4.44 -8.04
CA GLY A 383 -11.32 -4.99 -8.91
C GLY A 383 -11.24 -4.47 -10.34
N ARG A 384 -11.80 -5.27 -11.26
CA ARG A 384 -12.09 -4.81 -12.61
C ARG A 384 -13.20 -3.76 -12.54
N TYR A 385 -13.01 -2.73 -13.36
CA TYR A 385 -13.94 -1.67 -13.75
C TYR A 385 -15.42 -1.92 -13.37
N TYR A 386 -15.97 -1.04 -12.54
CA TYR A 386 -17.41 -0.89 -12.31
C TYR A 386 -17.74 0.59 -12.49
N GLY A 387 -18.17 0.96 -13.69
CA GLY A 387 -18.64 2.31 -14.02
C GLY A 387 -19.49 2.25 -15.28
N SER A 388 -20.61 2.98 -15.30
CA SER A 388 -21.47 3.08 -16.48
C SER A 388 -20.67 3.58 -17.68
N SER A 389 -20.88 2.90 -18.82
CA SER A 389 -20.41 3.29 -20.16
C SER A 389 -20.68 4.77 -20.43
N ASP A 390 -19.63 5.52 -20.79
CA ASP A 390 -19.59 6.69 -21.71
C ASP A 390 -18.52 7.77 -21.42
N LYS A 391 -17.60 7.58 -20.46
CA LYS A 391 -16.48 8.53 -20.27
C LYS A 391 -15.13 7.84 -20.24
N ASP A 392 -14.15 8.50 -20.85
CA ASP A 392 -12.84 7.98 -21.23
C ASP A 392 -12.21 6.99 -20.23
N PRO A 393 -11.79 5.79 -20.68
CA PRO A 393 -11.16 4.77 -19.82
C PRO A 393 -9.82 5.22 -19.19
N ALA A 394 -9.29 6.37 -19.60
CA ALA A 394 -8.07 6.97 -19.07
C ALA A 394 -8.26 7.78 -17.78
N ALA A 395 -9.47 8.21 -17.44
CA ALA A 395 -9.69 9.23 -16.39
C ALA A 395 -9.73 8.69 -14.95
N SER A 396 -9.90 7.38 -14.74
CA SER A 396 -10.17 6.79 -13.41
C SER A 396 -9.19 5.70 -12.97
N THR A 397 -8.09 5.49 -13.70
CA THR A 397 -7.25 4.31 -13.52
C THR A 397 -5.92 4.62 -12.81
N TYR A 398 -5.67 3.99 -11.66
CA TYR A 398 -4.41 4.07 -10.92
C TYR A 398 -3.36 3.09 -11.47
N ALA A 399 -2.09 3.49 -11.41
CA ALA A 399 -1.03 2.85 -12.18
C ALA A 399 -0.74 1.42 -11.72
N VAL A 400 -0.77 1.19 -10.40
CA VAL A 400 -0.58 -0.15 -9.82
C VAL A 400 -1.71 -1.11 -10.21
N GLY A 401 -2.93 -0.60 -10.44
CA GLY A 401 -4.07 -1.38 -10.91
C GLY A 401 -3.85 -1.91 -12.31
N ILE A 402 -3.42 -1.03 -13.21
CA ILE A 402 -3.03 -1.41 -14.59
C ILE A 402 -1.93 -2.45 -14.54
N MET A 403 -0.91 -2.25 -13.69
CA MET A 403 0.18 -3.21 -13.54
C MET A 403 -0.33 -4.60 -13.17
N LEU A 404 -1.22 -4.71 -12.19
CA LEU A 404 -1.70 -6.00 -11.65
C LEU A 404 -2.90 -6.58 -12.42
N GLN A 405 -3.43 -5.88 -13.42
CA GLN A 405 -4.57 -6.35 -14.20
C GLN A 405 -4.28 -7.71 -14.85
N GLY A 406 -5.13 -8.70 -14.54
CA GLY A 406 -5.00 -10.09 -15.01
C GLY A 406 -3.80 -10.85 -14.45
N TYR A 407 -2.99 -10.24 -13.58
CA TYR A 407 -1.76 -10.85 -13.07
C TYR A 407 -2.05 -12.04 -12.15
N TYR A 408 -2.97 -11.85 -11.20
CA TYR A 408 -3.30 -12.89 -10.23
C TYR A 408 -4.00 -14.10 -10.87
N ASP A 409 -4.73 -13.92 -11.97
CA ASP A 409 -5.32 -15.01 -12.75
C ASP A 409 -4.22 -15.95 -13.29
N ARG A 410 -3.12 -15.36 -13.79
CA ARG A 410 -1.94 -16.11 -14.27
C ARG A 410 -1.14 -16.73 -13.14
N VAL A 411 -1.03 -16.06 -11.99
CA VAL A 411 -0.39 -16.64 -10.79
C VAL A 411 -1.17 -17.85 -10.31
N ARG A 412 -2.50 -17.81 -10.32
CA ARG A 412 -3.34 -18.96 -9.96
C ARG A 412 -3.10 -20.15 -10.89
N ALA A 413 -3.08 -19.93 -12.20
CA ALA A 413 -2.72 -20.96 -13.17
C ALA A 413 -1.31 -21.53 -12.91
N ALA A 414 -0.33 -20.66 -12.60
CA ALA A 414 1.02 -21.07 -12.27
C ALA A 414 1.07 -21.97 -11.02
N ILE A 415 0.29 -21.65 -9.98
CA ILE A 415 0.21 -22.46 -8.75
C ILE A 415 -0.33 -23.86 -9.05
N TYR A 416 -1.38 -24.00 -9.87
CA TYR A 416 -1.90 -25.32 -10.26
C TYR A 416 -0.88 -26.13 -11.07
N ILE A 417 -0.21 -25.50 -12.04
CA ILE A 417 0.85 -26.14 -12.83
C ILE A 417 2.01 -26.58 -11.92
N PHE A 418 2.42 -25.73 -11.00
CA PHE A 418 3.47 -26.02 -10.03
C PHE A 418 3.12 -27.20 -9.12
N LEU A 419 1.88 -27.25 -8.61
CA LEU A 419 1.41 -28.37 -7.79
C LEU A 419 1.43 -29.68 -8.57
N ALA A 420 0.90 -29.68 -9.81
CA ALA A 420 0.92 -30.85 -10.68
C ALA A 420 2.37 -31.31 -10.98
N TRP A 421 3.27 -30.36 -11.27
CA TRP A 421 4.68 -30.62 -11.51
C TRP A 421 5.37 -31.29 -10.31
N ARG A 422 5.15 -30.76 -9.10
CA ARG A 422 5.72 -31.33 -7.87
C ARG A 422 5.19 -32.72 -7.55
N VAL A 423 3.89 -32.97 -7.77
CA VAL A 423 3.29 -34.31 -7.61
C VAL A 423 3.88 -35.31 -8.60
N ALA A 424 4.07 -34.91 -9.86
CA ALA A 424 4.68 -35.75 -10.88
C ALA A 424 6.14 -36.11 -10.51
N LEU A 425 6.96 -35.11 -10.15
CA LEU A 425 8.35 -35.34 -9.70
C LEU A 425 8.44 -36.21 -8.44
N GLY A 426 7.56 -35.98 -7.47
CA GLY A 426 7.51 -36.79 -6.26
C GLY A 426 7.16 -38.25 -6.55
N SER A 427 6.17 -38.46 -7.42
CA SER A 427 5.76 -39.80 -7.86
C SER A 427 6.87 -40.54 -8.61
N THR A 428 7.57 -39.87 -9.53
CA THR A 428 8.67 -40.50 -10.27
C THR A 428 9.86 -40.83 -9.38
N ALA A 429 10.23 -39.94 -8.46
CA ALA A 429 11.29 -40.20 -7.48
C ALA A 429 10.94 -41.38 -6.56
N ALA A 430 9.68 -41.47 -6.10
CA ALA A 430 9.21 -42.58 -5.28
C ALA A 430 9.26 -43.92 -6.04
N ILE A 431 8.83 -43.95 -7.31
CA ILE A 431 8.93 -45.13 -8.17
C ILE A 431 10.39 -45.55 -8.36
N TYR A 432 11.29 -44.60 -8.59
CA TYR A 432 12.71 -44.89 -8.77
C TYR A 432 13.34 -45.45 -7.48
N ALA A 433 13.09 -44.81 -6.33
CA ALA A 433 13.55 -45.29 -5.03
C ALA A 433 13.03 -46.70 -4.72
N TRP A 434 11.75 -46.97 -4.99
CA TRP A 434 11.16 -48.29 -4.79
C TRP A 434 11.79 -49.36 -5.68
N ARG A 435 12.09 -49.03 -6.94
CA ARG A 435 12.82 -49.94 -7.85
C ARG A 435 14.23 -50.22 -7.34
N LEU A 436 14.92 -49.21 -6.81
CA LEU A 436 16.29 -49.33 -6.30
C LEU A 436 16.34 -50.19 -5.03
N VAL A 437 15.38 -50.01 -4.11
CA VAL A 437 15.23 -50.87 -2.93
C VAL A 437 14.89 -52.31 -3.30
N ARG A 438 14.09 -52.53 -4.36
CA ARG A 438 13.81 -53.87 -4.88
C ARG A 438 14.99 -54.55 -5.55
N GLN A 439 15.97 -53.80 -6.06
CA GLN A 439 17.20 -54.37 -6.64
C GLN A 439 18.27 -54.68 -5.59
N LEU A 440 18.16 -54.09 -4.39
CA LEU A 440 19.07 -54.31 -3.26
C LEU A 440 18.62 -55.44 -2.31
N LYS A 441 17.40 -55.94 -2.49
CA LYS A 441 16.88 -57.17 -1.87
C LYS A 441 16.96 -58.30 -2.87
#